data_AF-A0A420MU79-F1
#
_entry.id   AF-A0A420MU79-F1
#
_cell.length_a   1.000
_cell.length_b   1.000
_cell.length_c   1.000
_cell.angle_alpha   90.00
_cell.angle_beta   90.00
_cell.angle_gamma   90.00
#
_symmetry.space_group_name_H-M   'P 1'
#
loop_
_entity.id
_entity.type
_entity.pdbx_description
1 polymer ?
#
loop_
_entity_poly.entity_id
_entity_poly.type
_entity_poly.pdbx_seq_one_letter_code
_entity_poly.pdbx_strand_id
1 'polypeptide(L)'
;MPSLDQEEMTCATGHQDFGHHQAPNHQRTSVIKCDILIIGAGAAGLAAAAAAHDPGLRVILAEKEDHVGGTTFRSGGCMWMPDNFLMKETGIQDSKEQAARYINAVAKLTCSSLEEQAFHGRLRDERLDAFLTQGPEMMRYFRDQGFRWMAKPSQFPDYHPHIEGAVHHGRTLDPAVFDAASL
;
A
#
# COMPACT_ATOMS: atom_id res chain seq x y z
N MET A 1 -8.55 -23.36 -40.17
CA MET A 1 -8.17 -22.48 -39.05
C MET A 1 -9.20 -22.73 -37.95
N PRO A 2 -8.82 -23.31 -36.80
CA PRO A 2 -9.80 -23.57 -35.76
C PRO A 2 -10.09 -22.28 -34.98
N SER A 3 -11.38 -22.08 -34.73
CA SER A 3 -11.96 -21.03 -33.89
C SER A 3 -11.44 -21.15 -32.46
N LEU A 4 -10.99 -20.02 -31.90
CA LEU A 4 -10.74 -19.87 -30.47
C LEU A 4 -12.08 -19.61 -29.80
N ASP A 5 -12.63 -20.65 -29.17
CA ASP A 5 -13.79 -20.52 -28.28
C ASP A 5 -13.38 -19.64 -27.08
N GLN A 6 -13.97 -18.45 -27.02
CA GLN A 6 -14.02 -17.64 -25.81
C GLN A 6 -15.09 -18.23 -24.90
N GLU A 7 -14.68 -18.98 -23.88
CA GLU A 7 -15.51 -19.17 -22.69
C GLU A 7 -15.06 -18.18 -21.62
N GLU A 8 -15.73 -17.02 -21.59
CA GLU A 8 -15.90 -16.24 -20.37
C GLU A 8 -16.65 -17.11 -19.35
N MET A 9 -16.07 -17.33 -18.17
CA MET A 9 -16.82 -17.84 -17.02
C MET A 9 -16.54 -17.02 -15.77
N THR A 10 -17.66 -16.72 -15.12
CA THR A 10 -17.91 -15.68 -14.13
C THR A 10 -17.53 -16.11 -12.71
N CYS A 11 -17.39 -15.14 -11.81
CA CYS A 11 -17.15 -15.33 -10.37
C CYS A 11 -18.01 -16.46 -9.77
N ALA A 12 -17.35 -17.37 -9.05
CA ALA A 12 -18.01 -18.48 -8.38
C ALA A 12 -18.92 -17.98 -7.25
N THR A 13 -20.23 -18.15 -7.41
CA THR A 13 -21.21 -18.00 -6.31
C THR A 13 -21.11 -19.20 -5.39
N GLY A 14 -20.75 -18.98 -4.12
CA GLY A 14 -20.71 -20.03 -3.11
C GLY A 14 -22.13 -20.41 -2.64
N HIS A 15 -22.61 -21.59 -3.03
CA HIS A 15 -23.75 -22.23 -2.39
C HIS A 15 -23.25 -23.29 -1.41
N GLN A 16 -23.59 -23.15 -0.12
CA GLN A 16 -23.35 -24.16 0.91
C GLN A 16 -24.57 -25.09 0.98
N ASP A 17 -24.40 -26.36 0.63
CA ASP A 17 -25.35 -27.42 0.96
C ASP A 17 -24.59 -28.56 1.66
N PHE A 18 -24.94 -28.82 2.92
CA PHE A 18 -24.44 -29.93 3.72
C PHE A 18 -25.40 -31.12 3.60
N GLY A 19 -25.06 -32.13 2.79
CA GLY A 19 -25.87 -33.36 2.74
C GLY A 19 -25.41 -34.45 1.77
N HIS A 20 -24.92 -35.55 2.36
CA HIS A 20 -24.80 -36.92 1.83
C HIS A 20 -23.76 -37.26 0.74
N HIS A 21 -23.04 -38.36 1.02
CA HIS A 21 -21.96 -38.97 0.23
C HIS A 21 -22.17 -38.93 -1.29
N GLN A 22 -21.42 -38.06 -1.96
CA GLN A 22 -21.06 -38.21 -3.37
C GLN A 22 -19.63 -38.77 -3.46
N ALA A 23 -19.41 -39.70 -4.40
CA ALA A 23 -18.09 -40.19 -4.80
C ALA A 23 -17.13 -39.00 -5.04
N PRO A 24 -15.79 -39.16 -4.90
CA PRO A 24 -14.86 -38.04 -5.03
C PRO A 24 -14.92 -37.53 -6.48
N ASN A 25 -15.79 -36.55 -6.68
CA ASN A 25 -15.85 -35.72 -7.84
C ASN A 25 -14.50 -35.00 -7.81
N HIS A 26 -13.55 -35.46 -8.63
CA HIS A 26 -12.40 -34.64 -8.99
C HIS A 26 -12.99 -33.46 -9.77
N GLN A 27 -13.61 -32.51 -9.04
CA GLN A 27 -13.83 -31.17 -9.53
C GLN A 27 -12.46 -30.73 -10.00
N ARG A 28 -12.31 -30.62 -11.32
CA ARG A 28 -11.11 -30.05 -11.90
C ARG A 28 -11.00 -28.65 -11.31
N THR A 29 -10.12 -28.48 -10.33
CA THR A 29 -9.78 -27.16 -9.83
C THR A 29 -9.25 -26.39 -11.03
N SER A 30 -9.98 -25.35 -11.45
CA SER A 30 -9.53 -24.49 -12.53
C SER A 30 -8.22 -23.85 -12.12
N VAL A 31 -7.14 -24.13 -12.85
CA VAL A 31 -5.83 -23.51 -12.60
C VAL A 31 -5.75 -22.25 -13.45
N ILE A 32 -5.63 -21.10 -12.79
CA ILE A 32 -5.37 -19.82 -13.44
C ILE A 32 -3.86 -19.53 -13.38
N LYS A 33 -3.25 -19.18 -14.52
CA LYS A 33 -1.81 -18.89 -14.61
C LYS A 33 -1.55 -17.39 -14.64
N CYS A 34 -0.69 -16.91 -13.76
CA CYS A 34 -0.20 -15.54 -13.70
C CYS A 34 1.32 -15.50 -13.58
N ASP A 35 1.91 -14.32 -13.77
CA ASP A 35 3.33 -14.08 -13.53
C ASP A 35 3.54 -13.64 -12.08
N ILE A 36 2.58 -12.89 -11.51
CA ILE A 36 2.55 -12.48 -10.11
C ILE A 36 1.15 -12.71 -9.51
N LEU A 37 1.10 -13.32 -8.32
CA LEU A 37 -0.08 -13.44 -7.48
C LEU A 37 0.06 -12.52 -6.26
N ILE A 38 -0.90 -11.62 -6.06
CA ILE A 38 -0.96 -10.68 -4.95
C ILE A 38 -2.16 -11.05 -4.09
N ILE A 39 -1.96 -11.13 -2.77
CA ILE A 39 -2.99 -11.50 -1.81
C ILE A 39 -3.34 -10.27 -0.95
N GLY A 40 -4.60 -9.86 -1.01
CA GLY A 40 -5.19 -8.73 -0.29
C GLY A 40 -5.29 -7.47 -1.14
N ALA A 41 -6.49 -6.94 -1.34
CA ALA A 41 -6.78 -5.73 -2.10
C ALA A 41 -6.86 -4.46 -1.22
N GLY A 42 -6.00 -4.37 -0.19
CA GLY A 42 -5.76 -3.11 0.52
C GLY A 42 -4.85 -2.16 -0.26
N ALA A 43 -4.51 -1.00 0.31
CA ALA A 43 -3.63 -0.02 -0.35
C ALA A 43 -2.34 -0.63 -0.90
N ALA A 44 -1.65 -1.44 -0.10
CA ALA A 44 -0.38 -2.05 -0.50
C ALA A 44 -0.54 -3.05 -1.66
N GLY A 45 -1.59 -3.87 -1.65
CA GLY A 45 -1.82 -4.87 -2.69
C GLY A 45 -2.29 -4.25 -4.00
N LEU A 46 -3.16 -3.24 -3.93
CA LEU A 46 -3.56 -2.44 -5.11
C LEU A 46 -2.36 -1.68 -5.69
N ALA A 47 -1.50 -1.11 -4.85
CA ALA A 47 -0.28 -0.44 -5.29
C ALA A 47 0.70 -1.40 -5.98
N ALA A 48 0.93 -2.56 -5.38
CA ALA A 48 1.77 -3.59 -5.96
C ALA A 48 1.19 -4.11 -7.28
N ALA A 49 -0.13 -4.27 -7.36
CA ALA A 49 -0.80 -4.72 -8.58
C ALA A 49 -0.63 -3.72 -9.73
N ALA A 50 -0.83 -2.43 -9.47
CA ALA A 50 -0.62 -1.38 -10.46
C ALA A 50 0.85 -1.36 -10.95
N ALA A 51 1.81 -1.31 -10.01
CA ALA A 51 3.23 -1.25 -10.35
C ALA A 51 3.73 -2.51 -11.10
N ALA A 52 3.17 -3.68 -10.79
CA ALA A 52 3.49 -4.93 -11.48
C ALA A 52 2.82 -5.04 -12.86
N HIS A 53 1.61 -4.50 -13.01
CA HIS A 53 0.87 -4.52 -14.25
C HIS A 53 1.48 -3.60 -15.32
N ASP A 54 1.98 -2.43 -14.93
CA ASP A 54 2.55 -1.43 -15.85
C ASP A 54 3.68 -1.94 -16.79
N PRO A 55 4.64 -2.77 -16.34
CA PRO A 55 5.62 -3.40 -17.23
C PRO A 55 5.06 -4.59 -18.04
N GLY A 56 3.76 -4.88 -17.97
CA GLY A 56 3.07 -5.90 -18.76
C GLY A 56 2.98 -7.28 -18.12
N LEU A 57 3.22 -7.42 -16.81
CA LEU A 57 3.08 -8.71 -16.13
C LEU A 57 1.60 -9.09 -16.00
N ARG A 58 1.29 -10.38 -16.15
CA ARG A 58 -0.04 -10.91 -15.86
C ARG A 58 -0.22 -11.03 -14.36
N VAL A 59 -0.93 -10.09 -13.77
CA VAL A 59 -1.17 -10.01 -12.32
C VAL A 59 -2.54 -10.63 -11.97
N ILE A 60 -2.56 -11.45 -10.94
CA ILE A 60 -3.81 -11.83 -10.24
C ILE A 60 -3.77 -11.19 -8.86
N LEU A 61 -4.80 -10.41 -8.53
CA LEU A 61 -5.03 -9.88 -7.19
C LEU A 61 -6.22 -10.63 -6.57
N ALA A 62 -5.98 -11.30 -5.44
CA ALA A 62 -7.00 -12.04 -4.72
C ALA A 62 -7.40 -11.30 -3.45
N GLU A 63 -8.69 -11.00 -3.29
CA GLU A 63 -9.29 -10.46 -2.07
C GLU A 63 -10.27 -11.50 -1.50
N LYS A 64 -10.32 -11.59 -0.18
CA LYS A 64 -11.21 -12.50 0.54
C LYS A 64 -12.63 -11.96 0.57
N GLU A 65 -12.78 -10.65 0.72
CA GLU A 65 -14.08 -9.98 0.79
C GLU A 65 -14.66 -9.68 -0.60
N ASP A 66 -15.95 -9.34 -0.65
CA ASP A 66 -16.67 -8.96 -1.88
C ASP A 66 -16.38 -7.52 -2.33
N HIS A 67 -15.55 -6.80 -1.57
CA HIS A 67 -15.12 -5.44 -1.86
C HIS A 67 -13.62 -5.27 -1.60
N VAL A 68 -13.00 -4.31 -2.30
CA VAL A 68 -11.60 -3.95 -2.07
C VAL A 68 -11.44 -3.05 -0.84
N GLY A 69 -10.19 -2.84 -0.43
CA GLY A 69 -9.78 -1.81 0.51
C GLY A 69 -9.45 -2.29 1.92
N GLY A 70 -9.97 -3.43 2.38
CA GLY A 70 -9.65 -3.98 3.70
C GLY A 70 -9.72 -2.94 4.82
N THR A 71 -8.68 -2.85 5.66
CA THR A 71 -8.60 -1.79 6.70
C THR A 71 -8.34 -0.40 6.13
N THR A 72 -7.73 -0.28 4.94
CA THR A 72 -7.54 1.00 4.24
C THR A 72 -8.89 1.67 3.97
N PHE A 73 -9.93 0.91 3.62
CA PHE A 73 -11.28 1.43 3.39
C PHE A 73 -11.85 2.18 4.61
N ARG A 74 -11.48 1.76 5.83
CA ARG A 74 -11.93 2.39 7.09
C ARG A 74 -10.96 3.46 7.60
N SER A 75 -9.80 3.60 6.97
CA SER A 75 -8.80 4.59 7.38
C SER A 75 -9.24 5.99 6.99
N GLY A 76 -8.66 7.02 7.62
CA GLY A 76 -8.84 8.40 7.18
C GLY A 76 -8.19 8.71 5.82
N GLY A 77 -7.49 7.75 5.20
CA GLY A 77 -6.76 7.94 3.95
C GLY A 77 -5.48 8.75 4.07
N CYS A 78 -5.17 9.29 5.27
CA CYS A 78 -3.96 10.06 5.50
C CYS A 78 -2.70 9.16 5.37
N MET A 79 -1.67 9.69 4.72
CA MET A 79 -0.37 9.05 4.59
C MET A 79 0.72 9.92 5.20
N TRP A 80 1.62 9.30 5.95
CA TRP A 80 2.82 9.96 6.43
C TRP A 80 3.97 9.65 5.47
N MET A 81 4.48 10.64 4.75
CA MET A 81 5.60 10.52 3.84
C MET A 81 6.56 11.71 3.97
N PRO A 82 7.80 11.50 4.44
CA PRO A 82 8.82 12.54 4.49
C PRO A 82 9.43 12.81 3.12
N ASP A 83 10.12 13.95 2.98
CA ASP A 83 10.82 14.36 1.74
C ASP A 83 9.97 14.26 0.46
N ASN A 84 8.65 14.44 0.61
CA ASN A 84 7.70 14.30 -0.50
C ASN A 84 7.72 15.51 -1.45
N PHE A 85 7.21 15.33 -2.66
CA PHE A 85 7.24 16.38 -3.69
C PHE A 85 6.42 17.62 -3.32
N LEU A 86 5.32 17.48 -2.57
CA LEU A 86 4.48 18.61 -2.15
C LEU A 86 5.19 19.50 -1.13
N MET A 87 6.02 18.93 -0.24
CA MET A 87 6.87 19.72 0.66
C MET A 87 7.84 20.59 -0.13
N LYS A 88 8.51 20.02 -1.14
CA LYS A 88 9.44 20.75 -2.03
C LYS A 88 8.72 21.86 -2.80
N GLU A 89 7.55 21.57 -3.38
CA GLU A 89 6.73 22.54 -4.13
C GLU A 89 6.20 23.67 -3.25
N THR A 90 5.99 23.42 -1.95
CA THR A 90 5.48 24.42 -0.99
C THR A 90 6.57 25.08 -0.14
N GLY A 91 7.85 24.79 -0.43
CA GLY A 91 9.00 25.38 0.25
C GLY A 91 9.27 24.84 1.67
N ILE A 92 8.62 23.75 2.06
CA ILE A 92 8.84 23.09 3.35
C ILE A 92 10.13 22.26 3.25
N GLN A 93 11.07 22.53 4.15
CA GLN A 93 12.36 21.82 4.19
C GLN A 93 12.22 20.52 4.97
N ASP A 94 12.65 19.42 4.36
CA ASP A 94 12.78 18.10 4.98
C ASP A 94 13.79 17.27 4.18
N SER A 95 14.23 16.13 4.74
CA SER A 95 15.10 15.20 4.03
C SER A 95 14.93 13.77 4.54
N LYS A 96 15.38 12.80 3.73
CA LYS A 96 15.51 11.38 4.12
C LYS A 96 16.28 11.23 5.43
N GLU A 97 17.39 11.94 5.59
CA GLU A 97 18.23 11.88 6.79
C GLU A 97 17.51 12.45 8.02
N GLN A 98 16.75 13.53 7.85
CA GLN A 98 15.96 14.11 8.93
C GLN A 98 14.83 13.19 9.38
N ALA A 99 14.13 12.56 8.44
CA ALA A 99 13.11 11.57 8.73
C ALA A 99 13.67 10.29 9.36
N ALA A 100 14.85 9.83 8.92
CA ALA A 100 15.55 8.72 9.53
C ALA A 100 15.91 9.02 10.99
N ARG A 101 16.38 10.25 11.31
CA ARG A 101 16.61 10.67 12.70
C ARG A 101 15.32 10.59 13.53
N TYR A 102 14.21 11.09 12.99
CA TYR A 102 12.91 11.04 13.67
C TYR A 102 12.43 9.62 13.95
N ILE A 103 12.39 8.76 12.94
CA ILE A 103 11.93 7.36 13.10
C ILE A 103 12.81 6.62 14.12
N ASN A 104 14.13 6.81 14.06
CA ASN A 104 15.04 6.20 15.03
C ASN A 104 14.87 6.74 16.44
N ALA A 105 14.61 8.04 16.60
CA ALA A 105 14.39 8.65 17.90
C ALA A 105 13.04 8.22 18.51
N VAL A 106 11.97 8.14 17.72
CA VAL A 106 10.67 7.61 18.15
C VAL A 106 10.77 6.14 18.54
N ALA A 107 11.47 5.31 17.76
CA ALA A 107 11.66 3.90 18.06
C ALA A 107 12.31 3.68 19.44
N LYS A 108 13.22 4.57 19.86
CA LYS A 108 13.85 4.50 21.21
C LYS A 108 12.86 4.79 22.35
N LEU A 109 11.76 5.51 22.10
CA LEU A 109 10.72 5.77 23.10
C LEU A 109 9.80 4.57 23.29
N THR A 110 9.61 3.77 22.23
CA THR A 110 8.63 2.69 22.20
C THR A 110 9.23 1.30 22.40
N CYS A 111 10.54 1.13 22.15
CA CYS A 111 11.24 -0.14 22.33
C CYS A 111 11.96 -0.18 23.68
N SER A 112 11.45 -0.99 24.60
CA SER A 112 11.89 -1.07 26.00
C SER A 112 13.13 -1.94 26.26
N SER A 113 13.64 -2.71 25.28
CA SER A 113 14.83 -3.55 25.49
C SER A 113 15.94 -3.36 24.44
N LEU A 114 17.18 -3.44 24.90
CA LEU A 114 18.39 -3.40 24.06
C LEU A 114 18.48 -4.61 23.11
N GLU A 115 17.87 -5.74 23.47
CA GLU A 115 17.81 -6.95 22.65
C GLU A 115 16.88 -6.78 21.44
N GLU A 116 15.71 -6.15 21.60
CA GLU A 116 14.80 -5.83 20.48
C GLU A 116 15.45 -4.88 19.47
N GLN A 117 16.28 -3.95 19.96
CA GLN A 117 17.04 -3.02 19.12
C GLN A 117 18.14 -3.73 18.32
N ALA A 118 18.81 -4.73 18.90
CA ALA A 118 19.91 -5.46 18.26
C ALA A 118 19.44 -6.58 17.31
N PHE A 119 18.36 -7.29 17.63
CA PHE A 119 17.89 -8.46 16.88
C PHE A 119 17.38 -8.12 15.47
N HIS A 120 16.97 -6.87 15.23
CA HIS A 120 16.38 -6.43 13.96
C HIS A 120 17.23 -5.41 13.18
N GLY A 121 18.44 -5.07 13.64
CA GLY A 121 19.20 -3.90 13.14
C GLY A 121 19.29 -3.78 11.61
N ARG A 122 19.86 -4.78 10.92
CA ARG A 122 20.09 -4.70 9.47
C ARG A 122 18.81 -4.72 8.64
N LEU A 123 17.90 -5.67 8.90
CA LEU A 123 16.62 -5.76 8.18
C LEU A 123 15.75 -4.53 8.42
N ARG A 124 15.82 -3.93 9.61
CA ARG A 124 15.14 -2.67 9.93
C ARG A 124 15.75 -1.51 9.14
N ASP A 125 17.07 -1.41 9.07
CA ASP A 125 17.75 -0.33 8.37
C ASP A 125 17.52 -0.41 6.86
N GLU A 126 17.56 -1.61 6.25
CA GLU A 126 17.22 -1.82 4.83
C GLU A 126 15.76 -1.46 4.53
N ARG A 127 14.82 -1.86 5.39
CA ARG A 127 13.39 -1.50 5.24
C ARG A 127 13.16 -0.01 5.41
N LEU A 128 13.84 0.62 6.36
CA LEU A 128 13.78 2.05 6.59
C LEU A 128 14.33 2.81 5.38
N ASP A 129 15.48 2.38 4.87
CA ASP A 129 16.10 2.96 3.67
C ASP A 129 15.18 2.82 2.45
N ALA A 130 14.61 1.63 2.24
CA ALA A 130 13.65 1.37 1.17
C ALA A 130 12.41 2.24 1.30
N PHE A 131 11.82 2.35 2.51
CA PHE A 131 10.67 3.21 2.76
C PHE A 131 10.97 4.69 2.45
N LEU A 132 12.08 5.22 2.98
CA LEU A 132 12.43 6.63 2.80
C LEU A 132 12.89 6.96 1.37
N THR A 133 13.38 5.97 0.62
CA THR A 133 13.80 6.16 -0.78
C THR A 133 12.64 6.00 -1.74
N GLN A 134 11.87 4.92 -1.59
CA GLN A 134 10.80 4.56 -2.54
C GLN A 134 9.48 5.24 -2.23
N GLY A 135 9.24 5.65 -0.98
CA GLY A 135 8.00 6.28 -0.57
C GLY A 135 7.66 7.56 -1.35
N PRO A 136 8.58 8.56 -1.45
CA PRO A 136 8.35 9.75 -2.27
C PRO A 136 8.18 9.46 -3.77
N GLU A 137 8.86 8.42 -4.29
CA GLU A 137 8.70 8.00 -5.69
C GLU A 137 7.35 7.34 -5.94
N MET A 138 6.87 6.51 -5.01
CA MET A 138 5.53 5.91 -5.06
C MET A 138 4.46 6.99 -5.11
N MET A 139 4.62 8.08 -4.35
CA MET A 139 3.71 9.21 -4.42
C MET A 139 3.68 9.88 -5.81
N ARG A 140 4.86 10.09 -6.41
CA ARG A 140 4.98 10.65 -7.77
C ARG A 140 4.33 9.72 -8.79
N TYR A 141 4.65 8.42 -8.72
CA TYR A 141 4.06 7.39 -9.56
C TYR A 141 2.53 7.47 -9.55
N PHE A 142 1.90 7.48 -8.37
CA PHE A 142 0.45 7.57 -8.29
C PHE A 142 -0.12 8.88 -8.83
N ARG A 143 0.55 10.02 -8.58
CA ARG A 143 0.16 11.30 -9.19
C ARG A 143 0.15 11.20 -10.71
N ASP A 144 1.17 10.58 -11.28
CA ASP A 144 1.33 10.44 -12.72
C ASP A 144 0.31 9.44 -13.31
N GLN A 145 -0.16 8.47 -12.52
CA GLN A 145 -1.30 7.58 -12.84
C GLN A 145 -2.68 8.27 -12.66
N GLY A 146 -2.72 9.56 -12.29
CA GLY A 146 -3.94 10.33 -12.13
C GLY A 146 -4.55 10.34 -10.73
N PHE A 147 -3.90 9.72 -9.73
CA PHE A 147 -4.29 9.87 -8.33
C PHE A 147 -4.12 11.34 -7.91
N ARG A 148 -5.16 11.90 -7.29
CA ARG A 148 -5.17 13.30 -6.89
C ARG A 148 -4.79 13.41 -5.43
N TRP A 149 -3.64 14.03 -5.16
CA TRP A 149 -3.25 14.47 -3.82
C TRP A 149 -3.84 15.86 -3.54
N MET A 150 -4.08 16.19 -2.28
CA MET A 150 -4.34 17.59 -1.90
C MET A 150 -3.17 18.49 -2.34
N ALA A 151 -3.48 19.70 -2.81
CA ALA A 151 -2.48 20.60 -3.41
C ALA A 151 -1.43 21.12 -2.41
N LYS A 152 -1.70 21.01 -1.11
CA LYS A 152 -0.76 21.35 -0.04
C LYS A 152 -0.76 20.21 0.97
N PRO A 153 0.41 19.88 1.56
CA PRO A 153 0.44 18.91 2.63
C PRO A 153 -0.23 19.49 3.88
N SER A 154 -0.60 18.61 4.80
CA SER A 154 -1.23 19.00 6.06
C SER A 154 -0.32 19.90 6.89
N GLN A 155 -0.96 20.80 7.65
CA GLN A 155 -0.31 21.67 8.62
C GLN A 155 -0.12 20.99 9.99
N PHE A 156 -0.47 19.71 10.12
CA PHE A 156 -0.24 18.95 11.34
C PHE A 156 1.26 18.66 11.55
N PRO A 157 1.78 18.84 12.77
CA PRO A 157 3.14 18.44 13.10
C PRO A 157 3.28 16.92 13.12
N ASP A 158 4.53 16.47 13.15
CA ASP A 158 4.82 15.10 13.58
C ASP A 158 4.22 14.81 14.96
N TYR A 159 3.73 13.57 15.17
CA TYR A 159 3.06 13.15 16.41
C TYR A 159 3.87 13.42 17.68
N HIS A 160 5.20 13.35 17.59
CA HIS A 160 6.11 13.67 18.68
C HIS A 160 6.97 14.89 18.31
N PRO A 161 6.43 16.12 18.40
CA PRO A 161 7.08 17.33 17.86
C PRO A 161 8.34 17.72 18.63
N HIS A 162 8.55 17.17 19.82
CA HIS A 162 9.70 17.44 20.69
C HIS A 162 10.89 16.51 20.43
N ILE A 163 10.75 15.54 19.52
CA ILE A 163 11.74 14.51 19.27
C ILE A 163 12.69 14.93 18.15
N GLU A 164 13.95 14.52 18.27
CA GLU A 164 14.98 14.77 17.27
C GLU A 164 14.49 14.38 15.87
N GLY A 165 14.68 15.27 14.88
CA GLY A 165 14.28 15.03 13.49
C GLY A 165 12.81 15.29 13.15
N ALA A 166 11.98 15.64 14.14
CA ALA A 166 10.60 16.05 13.90
C ALA A 166 10.54 17.31 13.01
N VAL A 167 9.43 17.46 12.28
CA VAL A 167 9.09 18.69 11.56
C VAL A 167 7.76 19.27 12.06
N HIS A 168 7.60 20.58 11.89
CA HIS A 168 6.41 21.31 12.34
C HIS A 168 5.17 21.03 11.49
N HIS A 169 5.34 20.63 10.23
CA HIS A 169 4.28 20.21 9.33
C HIS A 169 4.83 19.59 8.03
N GLY A 170 3.94 19.06 7.18
CA GLY A 170 4.25 18.72 5.79
C GLY A 170 4.41 17.23 5.46
N ARG A 171 4.66 16.38 6.46
CA ARG A 171 4.81 14.93 6.26
C ARG A 171 3.48 14.18 6.17
N THR A 172 2.39 14.76 6.67
CA THR A 172 1.05 14.18 6.54
C THR A 172 0.36 14.67 5.28
N LEU A 173 -0.20 13.74 4.52
CA LEU A 173 -0.74 13.94 3.19
C LEU A 173 -2.11 13.31 3.09
N ASP A 174 -2.98 13.93 2.32
CA ASP A 174 -4.36 13.51 2.16
C ASP A 174 -4.72 13.37 0.67
N PRO A 175 -5.55 12.38 0.31
CA PRO A 175 -6.15 12.34 -1.02
C PRO A 175 -7.01 13.57 -1.24
N ALA A 176 -7.04 14.08 -2.48
CA ALA A 176 -7.97 15.13 -2.83
C ALA A 176 -9.40 14.64 -2.68
N VAL A 177 -10.28 15.51 -2.16
CA VAL A 177 -11.70 15.23 -2.09
C VAL A 177 -12.27 15.15 -3.51
N PHE A 178 -13.03 14.11 -3.78
CA PHE A 178 -13.77 13.95 -5.03
C PHE A 178 -15.21 13.51 -4.72
N ASP A 179 -16.11 13.75 -5.66
CA ASP A 179 -17.47 13.26 -5.57
C ASP A 179 -17.50 11.77 -5.93
N ALA A 180 -17.79 10.92 -4.94
CA ALA A 180 -17.88 9.49 -5.17
C ALA A 180 -18.98 9.10 -6.17
N ALA A 181 -20.02 9.92 -6.34
CA ALA A 181 -21.05 9.70 -7.35
C ALA A 181 -20.58 9.98 -8.79
N SER A 182 -19.38 10.56 -8.96
CA SER A 182 -18.78 10.87 -10.26
C SER A 182 -17.81 9.80 -10.78
N LEU A 183 -17.61 8.71 -10.03
CA LEU A 183 -16.79 7.57 -10.41
C LEU A 183 -17.54 6.55 -11.27
#